data_AF-A0A6J4RTR4-F1
#
_entry.id   AF-A0A6J4RTR4-F1
#
_cell.length_a   1.000
_cell.length_b   1.000
_cell.length_c   1.000
_cell.angle_alpha   90.00
_cell.angle_beta   90.00
_cell.angle_gamma   90.00
#
_symmetry.space_group_name_H-M   'P 1'
#
loop_
_entity.id
_entity.type
_entity.pdbx_description
1 polymer ?
#
loop_
_entity_poly.entity_id
_entity_poly.type
_entity_poly.pdbx_seq_one_letter_code
_entity_poly.pdbx_strand_id
1 'polypeptide(L)'
;MIYLALCSAFGVVTALVARAKGTSWLMWGLIGAVFPVLGLAGVLLFRRETEELRRPCPGCGRLCMIYDALCTRCGTELNFPELAIESSADAARRAHPAT
;
A
#
# COMPACT_ATOMS: atom_id res chain seq x y z
N MET A 1 -14.16 -7.49 -29.82
CA MET A 1 -14.84 -6.35 -29.15
C MET A 1 -15.20 -6.65 -27.70
N ILE A 2 -15.98 -7.71 -27.42
CA ILE A 2 -16.39 -8.06 -26.04
C ILE A 2 -15.21 -8.27 -25.09
N TYR A 3 -14.16 -8.98 -25.51
CA TYR A 3 -12.97 -9.22 -24.68
C TYR A 3 -12.29 -7.91 -24.25
N LEU A 4 -12.12 -6.97 -25.18
CA LEU A 4 -11.51 -5.67 -24.88
C LEU A 4 -12.38 -4.84 -23.93
N ALA A 5 -13.70 -4.90 -24.07
CA ALA A 5 -14.64 -4.24 -23.17
C ALA A 5 -14.59 -4.82 -21.74
N LEU A 6 -14.45 -6.14 -21.62
CA LEU A 6 -14.26 -6.80 -20.32
C LEU A 6 -12.92 -6.39 -19.69
N CYS A 7 -11.81 -6.48 -20.42
CA CYS A 7 -10.50 -6.06 -19.93
C CYS A 7 -10.48 -4.60 -19.46
N SER A 8 -11.08 -3.68 -20.23
CA SER A 8 -11.14 -2.28 -19.83
C SER A 8 -12.02 -2.05 -18.61
N ALA A 9 -13.17 -2.71 -18.50
CA ALA A 9 -14.05 -2.62 -17.34
C ALA A 9 -13.36 -3.12 -16.06
N PHE A 10 -12.77 -4.32 -16.10
CA PHE A 10 -12.03 -4.87 -14.96
C PHE A 10 -10.82 -4.02 -14.60
N GLY A 11 -10.06 -3.53 -15.58
CA GLY A 11 -8.95 -2.62 -15.36
C GLY A 11 -9.38 -1.33 -14.66
N VAL A 12 -10.48 -0.71 -15.08
CA VAL A 12 -11.02 0.52 -14.45
C VAL A 12 -11.47 0.26 -13.02
N VAL A 13 -12.22 -0.82 -12.77
CA VAL A 13 -12.66 -1.17 -11.41
C VAL A 13 -11.46 -1.42 -10.50
N THR A 14 -10.47 -2.18 -10.97
CA THR A 14 -9.24 -2.46 -10.22
C THR A 14 -8.48 -1.17 -9.90
N ALA A 15 -8.37 -0.25 -10.87
CA ALA A 15 -7.72 1.05 -10.69
C ALA A 15 -8.44 1.95 -9.66
N LEU A 16 -9.77 1.96 -9.68
CA LEU A 16 -10.57 2.75 -8.73
C LEU A 16 -10.41 2.23 -7.30
N VAL A 17 -10.45 0.92 -7.10
CA VAL A 17 -10.22 0.29 -5.78
C VAL A 17 -8.81 0.58 -5.29
N ALA A 18 -7.81 0.47 -6.17
CA ALA A 18 -6.41 0.81 -5.87
C ALA A 18 -6.27 2.27 -5.41
N ARG A 19 -6.89 3.21 -6.13
CA ARG A 19 -6.89 4.63 -5.77
C ARG A 19 -7.50 4.87 -4.39
N ALA A 20 -8.62 4.20 -4.09
CA ALA A 20 -9.28 4.29 -2.78
C ALA A 20 -8.46 3.67 -1.64
N LYS A 21 -7.53 2.75 -1.94
CA LYS A 21 -6.55 2.22 -0.99
C LYS A 21 -5.28 3.07 -0.88
N GLY A 22 -5.14 4.13 -1.68
CA GLY A 22 -3.95 4.99 -1.69
C GLY A 22 -2.73 4.36 -2.38
N THR A 23 -2.92 3.28 -3.14
CA THR A 23 -1.86 2.64 -3.94
C THR A 23 -1.89 3.13 -5.39
N SER A 24 -0.88 2.81 -6.18
CA SER A 24 -0.68 3.32 -7.55
C SER A 24 -1.80 2.84 -8.50
N TRP A 25 -2.80 3.69 -8.71
CA TRP A 25 -3.99 3.38 -9.52
C TRP A 25 -3.66 2.91 -10.95
N LEU A 26 -2.62 3.49 -11.55
CA LEU A 26 -2.19 3.16 -12.92
C LEU A 26 -1.63 1.73 -13.03
N MET A 27 -0.77 1.35 -12.08
CA MET A 27 -0.13 0.03 -12.07
C MET A 27 -1.17 -1.06 -11.85
N TRP A 28 -2.04 -0.89 -10.84
CA TRP A 28 -3.12 -1.84 -10.56
C TRP A 28 -4.17 -1.90 -11.68
N GLY A 29 -4.46 -0.77 -12.33
CA GLY A 29 -5.32 -0.74 -13.51
C GLY A 29 -4.77 -1.53 -14.69
N LEU A 30 -3.46 -1.42 -14.96
CA LEU A 30 -2.79 -2.21 -15.99
C LEU A 30 -2.80 -3.71 -15.64
N ILE A 31 -2.52 -4.07 -14.38
CA ILE A 31 -2.59 -5.47 -13.92
C ILE A 31 -4.00 -6.02 -14.11
N GLY A 32 -5.04 -5.26 -13.73
CA GLY A 32 -6.44 -5.63 -13.94
C GLY A 32 -6.87 -5.69 -15.41
N ALA A 33 -6.28 -4.88 -16.29
CA ALA A 33 -6.59 -4.94 -17.71
C ALA A 33 -5.98 -6.18 -18.40
N VAL A 34 -4.76 -6.57 -18.01
CA VAL A 34 -4.06 -7.74 -18.56
C VAL A 34 -4.55 -9.04 -17.94
N PHE A 35 -4.81 -9.04 -16.63
CA PHE A 35 -5.31 -10.20 -15.87
C PHE A 35 -6.60 -9.83 -15.13
N PRO A 36 -7.78 -9.85 -15.80
CA PRO A 36 -9.05 -9.32 -15.28
C PRO A 36 -9.41 -9.82 -13.88
N VAL A 37 -9.43 -11.15 -13.72
CA VAL A 37 -9.85 -11.79 -12.47
C VAL A 37 -8.76 -11.67 -11.40
N LEU A 38 -7.50 -11.92 -11.77
CA LEU A 38 -6.38 -11.93 -10.81
C LEU A 38 -6.01 -10.52 -10.33
N GLY A 39 -6.12 -9.51 -11.19
CA GLY A 39 -5.87 -8.12 -10.82
C GLY A 39 -6.92 -7.61 -9.84
N LEU A 40 -8.21 -7.93 -10.08
CA LEU A 40 -9.29 -7.58 -9.16
C LEU A 40 -9.17 -8.32 -7.82
N ALA A 41 -8.93 -9.65 -7.84
CA ALA A 41 -8.70 -10.40 -6.62
C ALA A 41 -7.48 -9.87 -5.87
N GLY A 42 -6.40 -9.58 -6.59
CA GLY A 42 -5.17 -9.00 -6.06
C GLY A 42 -5.43 -7.69 -5.34
N VAL A 43 -6.09 -6.71 -5.96
CA VAL A 43 -6.33 -5.40 -5.33
C VAL A 43 -7.28 -5.50 -4.12
N LEU A 44 -8.22 -6.45 -4.13
CA LEU A 44 -9.13 -6.68 -3.01
C LEU A 44 -8.37 -7.26 -1.81
N LEU A 45 -7.55 -8.28 -2.04
CA LEU A 45 -6.76 -8.95 -1.01
C LEU A 45 -5.52 -8.15 -0.57
N PHE A 46 -5.05 -7.22 -1.40
CA PHE A 46 -3.89 -6.40 -1.09
C PHE A 46 -4.17 -5.54 0.15
N ARG A 47 -3.31 -5.69 1.17
CA ARG A 47 -3.39 -4.92 2.41
C ARG A 47 -3.08 -3.45 2.15
N ARG A 48 -3.68 -2.54 2.92
CA ARG A 48 -3.33 -1.12 2.86
C ARG A 48 -1.97 -0.90 3.51
N GLU A 49 -1.01 -0.50 2.70
CA GLU A 49 0.34 -0.11 3.14
C GLU A 49 0.34 1.02 4.18
N THR A 50 -0.68 1.88 4.15
CA THR A 50 -0.82 3.02 5.06
C THR A 50 -1.22 2.63 6.48
N GLU A 51 -1.78 1.43 6.66
CA GLU A 51 -2.22 0.88 7.95
C GLU A 51 -1.11 0.07 8.65
N GLU A 52 0.07 -0.04 8.03
CA GLU A 52 1.20 -0.75 8.63
C GLU A 52 1.97 0.13 9.64
N LEU A 53 2.48 -0.50 10.70
CA LEU A 53 3.23 0.19 11.75
C LEU A 53 4.60 0.66 11.25
N ARG A 54 5.09 1.74 11.86
CA ARG A 54 6.36 2.37 11.50
C ARG A 54 7.33 2.31 12.66
N ARG A 55 8.62 2.49 12.36
CA ARG A 55 9.68 2.59 13.39
C ARG A 55 10.74 3.61 12.98
N PRO A 56 11.40 4.27 13.94
CA PRO A 56 12.56 5.09 13.65
C PRO A 56 13.79 4.19 13.45
N CYS A 57 14.58 4.44 12.42
CA CYS A 57 15.86 3.78 12.23
C CYS A 57 16.84 4.21 13.35
N PRO A 58 17.52 3.28 14.04
CA PRO A 58 18.45 3.62 15.13
C PRO A 58 19.72 4.32 14.64
N GLY A 59 20.12 4.13 13.37
CA GLY A 59 21.33 4.76 12.81
C GLY A 59 21.11 6.20 12.32
N CYS A 60 19.99 6.47 11.64
CA CYS A 60 19.78 7.76 10.96
C CYS A 60 18.45 8.46 11.30
N GLY A 61 17.60 7.86 12.15
CA GLY A 61 16.32 8.44 12.57
C GLY A 61 15.21 8.43 11.51
N ARG A 62 15.44 7.87 10.31
CA ARG A 62 14.42 7.77 9.27
C ARG A 62 13.26 6.88 9.72
N LEU A 63 12.01 7.28 9.46
CA LEU A 63 10.84 6.41 9.62
C LEU A 63 10.84 5.32 8.53
N CYS A 64 10.96 4.08 8.97
CA CYS A 64 10.93 2.87 8.14
C CYS A 64 9.67 2.05 8.45
N MET A 65 9.28 1.17 7.52
CA MET A 65 8.21 0.21 7.78
C MET A 65 8.72 -0.83 8.80
N ILE A 66 7.81 -1.41 9.59
CA ILE A 66 8.21 -2.38 10.62
C ILE A 66 8.78 -3.68 10.04
N TYR A 67 8.32 -4.08 8.85
CA TYR A 67 8.77 -5.29 8.17
C TYR A 67 10.09 -5.12 7.39
N ASP A 68 10.60 -3.89 7.23
CA ASP A 68 11.84 -3.63 6.49
C ASP A 68 13.04 -4.22 7.23
N ALA A 69 13.73 -5.23 6.70
CA ALA A 69 14.92 -5.80 7.36
C ALA A 69 16.11 -4.82 7.46
N LEU A 70 16.21 -3.88 6.53
CA LEU A 70 17.34 -2.95 6.38
C LEU A 70 16.84 -1.54 6.09
N CYS A 71 17.53 -0.54 6.64
CA CYS A 71 17.23 0.84 6.31
C CYS A 71 17.74 1.19 4.90
N THR A 72 16.82 1.47 3.97
CA THR A 72 17.14 1.87 2.59
C THR A 72 17.88 3.21 2.45
N ARG A 73 18.17 3.92 3.56
CA ARG A 73 18.98 5.16 3.55
C ARG A 73 20.42 4.93 4.03
N CYS A 74 20.60 4.25 5.16
CA CYS A 74 21.91 4.15 5.83
C CYS A 74 22.47 2.73 5.90
N GLY A 75 21.71 1.72 5.47
CA GLY A 75 22.15 0.32 5.49
C GLY A 75 22.16 -0.33 6.86
N THR A 76 21.76 0.37 7.93
CA THR A 76 21.61 -0.24 9.26
C THR A 76 20.57 -1.36 9.22
N GLU A 77 20.92 -2.53 9.77
CA GLU A 77 19.98 -3.62 10.01
C GLU A 77 18.95 -3.22 11.06
N LEU A 78 17.69 -3.49 10.74
CA LEU A 78 16.56 -3.07 11.55
C LEU A 78 15.95 -4.29 12.25
N ASN A 79 16.38 -4.56 13.48
CA ASN A 79 15.81 -5.61 14.34
C ASN A 79 14.39 -5.28 14.80
N PHE A 80 13.52 -6.30 14.90
CA PHE A 80 12.11 -6.13 15.27
C PHE A 80 11.99 -5.36 16.61
N PRO A 81 11.35 -4.19 16.64
CA PRO A 81 11.36 -3.33 17.82
C PRO A 81 10.29 -3.79 18.82
N GLU A 82 10.56 -3.59 20.11
CA GLU A 82 9.54 -3.78 21.18
C GLU A 82 8.47 -2.68 21.14
N LEU A 83 8.86 -1.49 20.69
CA LEU A 83 7.99 -0.31 20.59
C LEU A 83 7.91 0.15 19.13
N ALA A 84 6.70 0.11 18.57
CA ALA A 84 6.41 0.58 17.22
C ALA A 84 5.62 1.89 17.27
N ILE A 85 5.87 2.74 16.27
CA ILE A 85 5.08 3.94 16.02
C ILE A 85 3.82 3.52 15.26
N GLU A 86 2.73 4.21 15.56
CA GLU A 86 1.44 4.01 14.91
C GLU A 86 1.50 4.09 13.38
N SER A 87 0.47 3.52 12.75
CA SER A 87 0.34 3.57 11.30
C SER A 87 0.08 5.00 10.81
N SER A 88 0.48 5.30 9.58
CA SER A 88 0.20 6.60 8.96
C SER A 88 -1.30 6.88 8.81
N ALA A 89 -2.11 5.83 8.62
CA ALA A 89 -3.56 5.96 8.53
C ALA A 89 -4.19 6.33 9.88
N ASP A 90 -3.72 5.74 10.99
CA ASP A 90 -4.19 6.07 12.34
C ASP A 90 -3.79 7.48 12.75
N ALA A 91 -2.54 7.88 12.46
CA ALA A 91 -2.07 9.24 12.69
C ALA A 91 -2.94 10.26 11.94
N ALA A 92 -3.29 9.98 10.67
CA ALA A 92 -4.17 10.84 9.87
C ALA A 92 -5.60 10.91 10.42
N ARG A 93 -6.17 9.77 10.84
CA ARG A 93 -7.50 9.70 11.48
C ARG A 93 -7.55 10.51 12.78
N ARG A 94 -6.49 10.47 13.58
CA ARG A 94 -6.40 11.26 14.82
C ARG A 94 -6.28 12.76 14.55
N ALA A 95 -5.52 13.15 13.53
CA ALA A 95 -5.33 14.56 13.15
C ALA A 95 -6.61 15.20 12.58
N HIS A 96 -7.45 14.41 11.90
CA HIS A 96 -8.69 14.87 11.28
C HIS A 96 -9.88 14.01 11.73
N PRO A 97 -10.41 14.24 12.96
CA PRO A 97 -11.60 13.54 13.42
C PRO A 97 -12.79 13.93 12.54
N ALA A 98 -13.49 12.93 12.01
CA ALA A 98 -14.74 13.15 11.29
C ALA A 98 -15.78 13.73 12.29
N THR A 99 -16.07 15.02 12.15
CA THR A 99 -17.16 15.72 12.86
C THR A 99 -18.51 15.35 12.27
#